data_AF-A0A401RM47-F1
#
_entry.id   AF-A0A401RM47-F1
#
_cell.length_a   1.000
_cell.length_b   1.000
_cell.length_c   1.000
_cell.angle_alpha   90.00
_cell.angle_beta   90.00
_cell.angle_gamma   90.00
#
_symmetry.space_group_name_H-M   'P 1'
#
loop_
_entity.id
_entity.type
_entity.pdbx_description
1 polymer ?
#
loop_
_entity_poly.entity_id
_entity_poly.type
_entity_poly.pdbx_seq_one_letter_code
_entity_poly.pdbx_strand_id
1 'polypeptide(L)'
;MRSLFGICLRCHYLVELATGQFPYKNCKTDFEVLTKVLQEDPPLLPQSMGFSMDFQSFVKDCLTKDHRKRPKYNKLLEHNFIKRYETLEVDVASWFKEVMAKTESPRTSSILSQQHLPIFSR
;
A
#
# COMPACT_ATOMS: atom_id res chain seq x y z
N MET A 1 15.95 1.16 18.82
CA MET A 1 14.98 0.25 18.17
C MET A 1 13.70 0.93 17.67
N ARG A 2 13.15 1.97 18.31
CA ARG A 2 11.89 2.64 17.88
C ARG A 2 11.95 3.41 16.53
N SER A 3 13.14 3.72 16.01
CA SER A 3 13.29 4.51 14.77
C SER A 3 13.30 3.70 13.47
N LEU A 4 13.55 2.38 13.52
CA LEU A 4 13.52 1.54 12.31
C LEU A 4 12.09 1.06 11.97
N PHE A 5 11.27 0.79 12.98
CA PHE A 5 9.93 0.21 12.79
C PHE A 5 8.88 1.21 12.28
N GLY A 6 8.97 2.49 12.64
CA GLY A 6 7.92 3.48 12.32
C GLY A 6 8.04 4.17 10.95
N ILE A 7 9.20 4.11 10.29
CA ILE A 7 9.45 4.87 9.05
C ILE A 7 9.26 3.99 7.80
N CYS A 8 9.43 2.67 7.87
CA CYS A 8 9.24 1.80 6.71
C CYS A 8 7.76 1.51 6.40
N LEU A 9 6.89 1.34 7.39
CA LEU A 9 5.50 0.91 7.15
C LEU A 9 4.67 1.86 6.27
N ARG A 10 4.90 3.18 6.31
CA ARG A 10 4.09 4.13 5.53
C ARG A 10 4.35 4.13 4.03
N CYS A 11 5.54 3.71 3.59
CA CYS A 11 5.94 3.83 2.19
C CYS A 11 5.45 2.67 1.32
N HIS A 12 5.08 1.54 1.92
CA HIS A 12 4.64 0.33 1.22
C HIS A 12 3.18 0.49 0.76
N TYR A 13 2.46 1.43 1.37
CA TYR A 13 1.10 1.79 1.02
C TYR A 13 0.96 2.25 -0.44
N LEU A 14 1.98 2.93 -1.00
CA LEU A 14 1.97 3.30 -2.41
C LEU A 14 2.05 2.09 -3.35
N VAL A 15 2.82 1.07 -2.98
CA VAL A 15 2.88 -0.19 -3.72
C VAL A 15 1.56 -0.94 -3.60
N GLU A 16 1.00 -1.00 -2.39
CA GLU A 16 -0.28 -1.65 -2.13
C GLU A 16 -1.42 -1.02 -2.94
N LEU A 17 -1.58 0.30 -2.88
CA LEU A 17 -2.61 1.00 -3.65
C LEU A 17 -2.43 0.86 -5.16
N ALA A 18 -1.19 0.96 -5.65
CA ALA A 18 -0.91 0.86 -7.07
C ALA A 18 -1.16 -0.56 -7.63
N THR A 19 -0.91 -1.59 -6.84
CA THR A 19 -1.05 -3.00 -7.26
C THR A 19 -2.36 -3.65 -6.82
N GLY A 20 -3.10 -3.01 -5.92
CA GLY A 20 -4.26 -3.59 -5.23
C GLY A 20 -3.91 -4.73 -4.28
N GLN A 21 -2.63 -4.95 -3.96
CA GLN A 21 -2.16 -6.09 -3.17
C GLN A 21 -1.11 -5.67 -2.16
N PHE A 22 -1.29 -6.10 -0.92
CA PHE A 22 -0.28 -5.92 0.10
C PHE A 22 1.03 -6.64 -0.30
N PRO A 23 2.19 -5.95 -0.30
CA PRO A 23 3.42 -6.50 -0.86
C PRO A 23 3.97 -7.71 -0.10
N TYR A 24 3.72 -7.82 1.21
CA TYR A 24 4.17 -8.95 2.02
C TYR A 24 3.12 -10.05 2.08
N LYS A 25 3.08 -10.85 1.02
CA LYS A 25 2.16 -11.98 0.89
C LYS A 25 2.52 -13.13 1.83
N ASN A 26 1.51 -13.94 2.14
CA ASN A 26 1.61 -15.19 2.89
C ASN A 26 2.13 -15.06 4.33
N CYS A 27 2.04 -13.86 4.91
CA CYS A 27 2.30 -13.66 6.34
C CYS A 27 1.04 -13.94 7.14
N LYS A 28 1.15 -14.80 8.15
CA LYS A 28 0.07 -15.17 9.07
C LYS A 28 0.05 -14.31 10.33
N THR A 29 1.17 -13.67 10.65
CA THR A 29 1.33 -12.84 11.85
C THR A 29 2.04 -11.55 11.53
N ASP A 30 1.81 -10.51 12.34
CA ASP A 30 2.53 -9.24 12.24
C ASP A 30 4.05 -9.43 12.39
N PHE A 31 4.47 -10.39 13.23
CA PHE A 31 5.89 -10.70 13.43
C PHE A 31 6.56 -11.21 12.14
N GLU A 32 5.86 -12.01 11.34
CA GLU A 32 6.36 -12.44 10.02
C GLU A 32 6.52 -11.25 9.07
N VAL A 33 5.55 -10.32 9.05
CA VAL A 33 5.65 -9.09 8.24
C VAL A 33 6.85 -8.26 8.68
N LEU A 34 7.02 -8.04 9.98
CA LEU A 34 8.16 -7.29 10.54
C LEU A 34 9.48 -7.96 10.18
N THR A 35 9.54 -9.29 10.23
CA THR A 35 10.73 -10.06 9.83
C THR A 35 11.06 -9.84 8.37
N LYS A 36 10.07 -9.89 7.46
CA LYS A 36 10.27 -9.60 6.04
C LYS A 36 10.74 -8.17 5.78
N VAL A 37 10.14 -7.18 6.44
CA VAL A 37 10.58 -5.78 6.35
C VAL A 37 12.05 -5.61 6.74
N LEU A 38 12.50 -6.33 7.76
CA LEU A 38 13.88 -6.26 8.24
C LEU A 38 14.86 -7.05 7.37
N GLN A 39 14.45 -8.20 6.84
CA GLN A 39 15.37 -9.15 6.20
C GLN A 39 15.34 -9.07 4.67
N GLU A 40 14.17 -8.93 4.07
CA GLU A 40 14.01 -8.91 2.61
C GLU A 40 14.30 -7.53 2.02
N ASP A 41 14.49 -7.50 0.70
CA ASP A 41 14.57 -6.24 -0.04
C ASP A 41 13.22 -5.51 -0.02
N PRO A 42 13.23 -4.16 -0.06
CA PRO A 42 11.99 -3.40 -0.10
C PRO A 42 11.15 -3.77 -1.32
N PRO A 43 9.82 -3.84 -1.20
CA PRO A 43 8.96 -4.12 -2.34
C PRO A 43 9.09 -3.00 -3.38
N LEU A 44 9.12 -3.34 -4.65
CA LEU A 44 9.15 -2.37 -5.74
C LEU A 44 7.87 -2.48 -6.57
N LEU A 45 7.55 -1.41 -7.30
CA LEU A 45 6.46 -1.46 -8.27
C LEU A 45 6.81 -2.45 -9.40
N PRO A 46 5.88 -3.35 -9.80
CA PRO A 46 6.11 -4.26 -10.91
C PRO A 46 6.31 -3.51 -12.24
N GLN A 47 7.38 -3.83 -12.97
CA GLN A 47 7.64 -3.25 -14.30
C GLN A 47 6.57 -3.63 -15.33
N SER A 48 5.90 -4.78 -15.15
CA SER A 48 4.86 -5.29 -16.03
C SER A 48 3.56 -4.47 -16.03
N MET A 49 3.33 -3.62 -15.02
CA MET A 49 2.10 -2.85 -14.86
C MET A 49 2.15 -1.46 -15.52
N GLY A 50 3.23 -1.11 -16.23
CA GLY A 50 3.31 0.12 -17.02
C GLY A 50 3.37 1.41 -16.19
N PHE A 51 3.79 1.35 -14.93
CA PHE A 51 3.98 2.54 -14.10
C PHE A 51 5.08 3.45 -14.66
N SER A 52 4.88 4.76 -14.58
CA SER A 52 5.88 5.75 -15.02
C SER A 52 7.21 5.58 -14.27
N MET A 53 8.34 5.88 -14.94
CA MET A 53 9.67 5.83 -14.32
C MET A 53 9.79 6.75 -13.11
N ASP A 54 9.15 7.92 -13.15
CA ASP A 54 9.14 8.84 -12.01
C ASP A 54 8.41 8.25 -10.81
N PHE A 55 7.30 7.53 -11.02
CA PHE A 55 6.59 6.87 -9.91
C PHE A 55 7.41 5.72 -9.33
N GLN A 56 8.05 4.90 -10.17
CA GLN A 56 8.94 3.83 -9.73
C GLN A 56 10.13 4.36 -8.93
N SER A 57 10.76 5.44 -9.40
CA SER A 57 11.85 6.12 -8.69
C SER A 57 11.40 6.67 -7.34
N PHE A 58 10.25 7.36 -7.31
CA PHE A 58 9.72 7.95 -6.08
C PHE A 58 9.43 6.89 -5.00
N VAL A 59 8.80 5.77 -5.40
CA VAL A 59 8.51 4.66 -4.48
C VAL A 59 9.80 4.00 -3.99
N LYS A 60 10.78 3.79 -4.88
CA LYS A 60 12.09 3.25 -4.52
C LYS A 60 12.80 4.12 -3.48
N ASP A 61 12.80 5.44 -3.66
CA ASP A 61 13.39 6.39 -2.73
C ASP A 61 12.71 6.34 -1.36
N CYS A 62 11.38 6.35 -1.34
CA CYS A 62 10.58 6.21 -0.12
C CYS A 62 10.90 4.92 0.66
N LEU A 63 11.21 3.84 -0.07
CA LEU A 63 11.47 2.51 0.46
C LEU A 63 12.95 2.22 0.74
N THR A 64 13.82 3.24 0.69
CA THR A 64 15.24 3.09 1.02
C THR A 64 15.42 2.53 2.43
N LYS A 65 15.95 1.30 2.54
CA LYS A 65 16.07 0.55 3.80
C LYS A 65 17.01 1.23 4.81
N ASP A 66 18.14 1.77 4.36
CA ASP A 66 19.02 2.58 5.20
C ASP A 66 18.38 3.95 5.47
N HIS A 67 17.82 4.12 6.67
CA HIS A 67 17.18 5.36 7.09
C HIS A 67 18.06 6.61 6.98
N ARG A 68 19.39 6.48 6.98
CA ARG A 68 20.32 7.61 6.84
C ARG A 68 20.42 8.09 5.39
N LYS A 69 20.16 7.20 4.43
CA LYS A 69 20.12 7.48 2.99
C LYS A 69 18.72 7.83 2.50
N ARG A 70 17.69 7.47 3.25
CA ARG A 70 16.30 7.75 2.89
C ARG A 70 16.04 9.26 2.84
N PRO A 71 15.53 9.81 1.73
CA PRO A 71 15.24 11.23 1.62
C PRO A 71 14.16 11.66 2.61
N LYS A 72 14.33 12.85 3.20
CA LYS A 72 13.32 13.52 4.02
C LYS A 72 12.31 14.25 3.12
N TYR A 73 11.20 14.72 3.72
CA TYR A 73 10.11 15.40 3.00
C TYR A 73 10.58 16.51 2.05
N ASN A 74 11.47 17.40 2.48
CA ASN A 74 11.97 18.48 1.62
C ASN A 74 12.58 17.96 0.31
N LYS A 75 13.29 16.82 0.36
CA LYS A 75 13.86 16.19 -0.83
C LYS A 75 12.82 15.41 -1.65
N LEU A 76 11.82 14.82 -1.01
CA LEU A 76 10.71 14.17 -1.71
C LEU A 76 9.83 15.17 -2.47
N LEU A 77 9.62 16.38 -1.93
CA LEU A 77 8.88 17.46 -2.60
C LEU A 77 9.60 18.01 -3.84
N GLU A 78 10.91 17.81 -3.93
CA GLU A 78 11.72 18.15 -5.11
C GLU A 78 11.66 17.06 -6.20
N HIS A 79 11.09 15.89 -5.92
CA HIS A 79 11.08 14.76 -6.86
C HIS A 79 10.14 15.01 -8.06
N ASN A 80 10.57 14.65 -9.27
CA ASN A 80 9.83 14.86 -10.52
C ASN A 80 8.38 14.34 -10.47
N PHE A 81 8.18 13.19 -9.83
CA PHE A 81 6.83 12.64 -9.57
C PHE A 81 5.93 13.65 -8.87
N ILE A 82 6.37 14.25 -7.76
CA ILE A 82 5.59 15.26 -7.03
C ILE A 82 5.43 16.52 -7.88
N LYS A 83 6.51 17.03 -8.47
CA LYS A 83 6.45 18.24 -9.31
C LYS A 83 5.50 18.12 -10.50
N ARG A 84 5.40 16.95 -11.11
CA ARG A 84 4.42 16.68 -12.17
C ARG A 84 2.99 16.82 -11.64
N TYR A 85 2.66 16.16 -10.53
CA TYR A 85 1.30 16.12 -9.98
C TYR A 85 0.92 17.36 -9.15
N GLU A 86 1.87 18.26 -8.86
CA GLU A 86 1.57 19.61 -8.32
C GLU A 86 0.85 20.49 -9.35
N THR A 87 1.13 20.31 -10.65
CA THR A 87 0.58 21.15 -11.73
C THR A 87 -0.36 20.42 -12.67
N LEU A 88 -0.27 19.08 -12.72
CA LEU A 88 -1.14 18.27 -13.57
C LEU A 88 -2.56 18.28 -13.01
N GLU A 89 -3.50 18.76 -13.82
CA GLU A 89 -4.92 18.65 -13.50
C GLU A 89 -5.37 17.18 -13.60
N VAL A 90 -5.79 16.62 -12.46
CA VAL A 90 -6.35 15.27 -12.36
C VAL A 90 -7.72 15.40 -11.72
N ASP A 91 -8.76 14.98 -12.42
CA ASP A 91 -10.13 15.01 -11.88
C ASP A 91 -10.37 13.84 -10.92
N VAL A 92 -9.80 13.97 -9.72
CA VAL A 92 -9.98 12.99 -8.63
C VAL A 92 -11.44 12.97 -8.15
N ALA A 93 -12.15 14.09 -8.23
CA ALA A 93 -13.52 14.21 -7.74
C ALA A 93 -14.49 13.36 -8.58
N SER A 94 -14.40 13.43 -9.91
CA SER A 94 -15.23 12.62 -10.80
C SER A 94 -14.86 11.15 -10.70
N TRP A 95 -13.56 10.82 -10.72
CA TRP A 95 -13.10 9.44 -10.53
C TRP A 95 -13.64 8.83 -9.23
N PHE A 96 -13.58 9.58 -8.12
CA PHE A 96 -14.08 9.11 -6.83
C PHE A 96 -15.59 8.84 -6.86
N LYS A 97 -16.39 9.78 -7.42
CA LYS A 97 -17.84 9.60 -7.56
C LYS A 97 -18.18 8.33 -8.36
N GLU A 98 -17.48 8.10 -9.47
CA GLU A 98 -17.68 6.91 -10.30
C GLU A 98 -17.35 5.62 -9.57
N VAL A 99 -16.20 5.57 -8.86
CA VAL A 99 -15.80 4.40 -8.09
C VAL A 99 -16.84 4.08 -7.04
N MET A 100 -17.26 5.08 -6.26
CA MET A 100 -18.26 4.90 -5.20
C MET A 100 -19.59 4.39 -5.76
N ALA A 101 -20.09 4.97 -6.86
CA ALA A 101 -21.33 4.53 -7.50
C ALA A 101 -21.25 3.07 -8.03
N LYS A 102 -20.07 2.62 -8.47
CA LYS A 102 -19.86 1.25 -8.95
C LYS A 102 -19.69 0.24 -7.81
N THR A 103 -19.20 0.67 -6.65
CA THR A 103 -18.89 -0.21 -5.52
C THR A 103 -19.93 -0.20 -4.39
N GLU A 104 -20.95 0.66 -4.46
CA GLU A 104 -22.07 0.62 -3.52
C GLU A 104 -22.76 -0.75 -3.57
N SER A 105 -22.56 -1.56 -2.54
CA SER A 105 -23.32 -2.79 -2.35
C SER A 105 -24.79 -2.42 -2.14
N PRO A 106 -25.76 -3.07 -2.81
CA PRO A 106 -27.12 -3.07 -2.32
C PRO A 106 -27.07 -3.53 -0.87
N ARG A 107 -27.56 -2.72 0.07
CA ARG A 107 -27.74 -3.18 1.44
C ARG A 107 -28.78 -4.29 1.41
N THR A 108 -28.35 -5.54 1.22
CA THR A 108 -29.21 -6.70 1.40
C THR A 108 -29.37 -6.87 2.90
N SER A 109 -30.35 -6.17 3.47
CA SER A 109 -31.04 -6.65 4.65
C SER A 109 -31.48 -8.11 4.38
N SER A 110 -31.07 -9.01 5.28
CA SER A 110 -31.31 -10.47 5.31
C SER A 110 -30.36 -11.35 4.46
N ILE A 111 -29.38 -12.02 5.11
CA ILE A 111 -29.17 -13.49 5.06
C ILE A 111 -28.57 -13.94 6.41
N LEU A 112 -29.13 -15.03 6.93
CA LEU A 112 -29.02 -15.67 8.24
C LEU A 112 -27.61 -15.84 8.82
N SER A 113 -27.54 -15.66 10.14
CA SER A 113 -26.53 -16.21 11.06
C SER A 113 -26.19 -17.65 10.71
N GLN A 114 -24.92 -17.93 10.43
CA GLN A 114 -24.43 -19.30 10.37
C GLN A 114 -24.62 -19.94 11.75
N GLN A 115 -25.50 -20.94 11.79
CA GLN A 115 -25.75 -21.78 12.94
C GLN A 115 -24.44 -22.48 13.35
N HIS A 116 -24.18 -22.43 14.65
CA HIS A 116 -23.18 -23.21 15.36
C HIS A 116 -23.25 -24.68 14.92
N LEU A 117 -22.15 -25.26 14.44
CA LEU A 117 -22.04 -26.71 14.29
C LEU A 117 -22.02 -27.34 15.69
N PRO A 118 -22.79 -28.42 15.95
CA PRO A 118 -22.86 -29.03 17.26
C PRO A 118 -21.52 -29.71 17.61
N ILE A 119 -21.05 -29.41 18.81
CA ILE A 119 -19.94 -30.06 19.51
C ILE A 119 -20.33 -31.54 19.69
N PHE A 120 -19.80 -32.43 18.86
CA PHE A 120 -19.93 -33.87 19.10
C PHE A 120 -18.84 -34.30 20.08
N SER A 121 -19.23 -34.47 21.35
CA SER A 121 -18.44 -35.13 22.38
C SER A 121 -18.28 -36.62 22.10
N ARG A 122 -17.05 -37.12 22.22
CA ARG A 122 -16.79 -38.44 22.78
C ARG A 122 -15.58 -38.36 23.71
#